data_AF-A0A1G5CQ64-F1
#
_entry.id   AF-A0A1G5CQ64-F1
#
_cell.length_a   1.000
_cell.length_b   1.000
_cell.length_c   1.000
_cell.angle_alpha   90.00
_cell.angle_beta   90.00
_cell.angle_gamma   90.00
#
_symmetry.space_group_name_H-M   'P 1'
#
loop_
_entity.id
_entity.type
_entity.pdbx_description
1 polymer ?
#
loop_
_entity_poly.entity_id
_entity_poly.type
_entity_poly.pdbx_seq_one_letter_code
_entity_poly.pdbx_strand_id
1 'polypeptide(L)'
;MKINIVFFLSLASCYLTFAQVGVGTINPKSDLHISKTEADGGSIQIDGGIRLGGDSTTQGSKGTLGQVLVSKGPLSGAEWISLGKAGEYFTDCEVPNQIASINVNIPDGSNRNVVNVQSNQIATALNSLPDGGIIVLRTNASTVYNNVTTFITVELPVATNFLNKPFVLAFDGPVNTNNFVNDNKNLQIVVKATEADSMMYEFDLGSTIPKVFIKEFDTDNIHDLSELNNDSGIRQNILIYNSATIKAVNTKTWAFITPECYVQNPTYN
;
A
#
# COMPACT_ATOMS: atom_id res chain seq x y z
N MET A 1 71.72 -26.29 4.53
CA MET A 1 70.80 -26.26 5.70
C MET A 1 69.86 -25.04 5.72
N LYS A 2 70.23 -23.87 5.18
CA LYS A 2 69.39 -22.64 5.22
C LYS A 2 68.13 -22.67 4.32
N ILE A 3 68.15 -23.39 3.19
CA ILE A 3 67.01 -23.48 2.25
C ILE A 3 65.84 -24.29 2.82
N ASN A 4 66.12 -25.33 3.63
CA ASN A 4 65.07 -26.21 4.16
C ASN A 4 64.22 -25.51 5.23
N ILE A 5 64.80 -24.61 6.02
CA ILE A 5 64.06 -23.89 7.08
C ILE A 5 63.05 -22.92 6.47
N VAL A 6 63.41 -22.19 5.41
CA VAL A 6 62.52 -21.23 4.75
C VAL A 6 61.34 -21.93 4.08
N PHE A 7 61.57 -23.11 3.48
CA PHE A 7 60.50 -23.91 2.86
C PHE A 7 59.51 -24.46 3.90
N PHE A 8 60.00 -24.96 5.04
CA PHE A 8 59.11 -25.42 6.11
C PHE A 8 58.34 -24.26 6.78
N LEU A 9 58.95 -23.08 6.89
CA LEU A 9 58.28 -21.90 7.44
C LEU A 9 57.17 -21.38 6.52
N SER A 10 57.37 -21.41 5.20
CA SER A 10 56.31 -21.00 4.25
C SER A 10 55.17 -22.01 4.22
N LEU A 11 55.47 -23.32 4.26
CA LEU A 11 54.45 -24.36 4.30
C LEU A 11 53.62 -24.29 5.60
N ALA A 12 54.26 -24.00 6.73
CA ALA A 12 53.56 -23.77 8.00
C ALA A 12 52.67 -22.50 7.97
N SER A 13 53.07 -21.44 7.27
CA SER A 13 52.26 -20.22 7.13
C SER A 13 50.97 -20.43 6.32
N CYS A 14 50.99 -21.33 5.33
CA CYS A 14 49.79 -21.73 4.58
C CYS A 14 48.81 -22.56 5.43
N TYR A 15 49.30 -23.30 6.44
CA TYR A 15 48.45 -24.05 7.37
C TYR A 15 47.85 -23.20 8.50
N LEU A 16 48.45 -22.04 8.78
CA LEU A 16 48.03 -21.15 9.88
C LEU A 16 47.20 -19.95 9.41
N THR A 17 46.96 -19.80 8.10
CA THR A 17 46.16 -18.72 7.54
C THR A 17 44.83 -19.28 7.02
N PHE A 18 43.76 -19.10 7.78
CA PHE A 18 42.39 -19.33 7.29
C PHE A 18 41.84 -18.00 6.78
N ALA A 19 41.49 -17.94 5.50
CA ALA A 19 40.83 -16.80 4.88
C ALA A 19 39.47 -17.25 4.34
N GLN A 20 38.52 -17.54 5.22
CA GLN A 20 37.10 -17.62 4.89
C GLN A 20 36.29 -17.59 6.18
N VAL A 21 35.72 -16.42 6.49
CA VAL A 21 34.70 -16.28 7.52
C VAL A 21 33.36 -16.44 6.79
N GLY A 22 32.67 -17.56 6.96
CA GLY A 22 31.23 -17.64 6.66
C GLY A 22 30.72 -18.49 5.49
N VAL A 23 31.53 -19.31 4.81
CA VAL A 23 30.99 -20.25 3.80
C VAL A 23 31.06 -21.69 4.33
N GLY A 24 29.89 -22.29 4.60
CA GLY A 24 29.76 -23.73 4.88
C GLY A 24 29.94 -24.19 6.33
N THR A 25 29.52 -23.40 7.34
CA THR A 25 29.63 -23.79 8.76
C THR A 25 28.26 -23.77 9.46
N ILE A 26 28.08 -24.63 10.46
CA ILE A 26 26.85 -24.71 11.29
C ILE A 26 26.73 -23.63 12.39
N ASN A 27 27.74 -22.77 12.57
CA ASN A 27 27.71 -21.64 13.54
C ASN A 27 28.49 -20.40 13.04
N PRO A 28 28.07 -19.75 11.94
CA PRO A 28 28.77 -18.57 11.45
C PRO A 28 28.37 -17.30 12.23
N LYS A 29 29.36 -16.42 12.46
CA LYS A 29 29.23 -15.07 13.07
C LYS A 29 29.71 -13.97 12.12
N SER A 30 29.40 -14.09 10.82
CA SER A 30 29.84 -13.17 9.76
C SER A 30 28.75 -12.16 9.41
N ASP A 31 29.12 -10.95 9.00
CA ASP A 31 28.23 -9.91 8.45
C ASP A 31 27.40 -10.40 7.24
N LEU A 32 27.87 -11.44 6.54
CA LEU A 32 27.14 -12.14 5.50
C LEU A 32 27.30 -13.66 5.66
N HIS A 33 26.19 -14.35 5.84
CA HIS A 33 26.09 -15.81 5.88
C HIS A 33 25.15 -16.29 4.77
N ILE A 34 25.64 -17.20 3.92
CA ILE A 34 24.86 -17.86 2.88
C ILE A 34 24.81 -19.34 3.21
N SER A 35 23.63 -19.84 3.58
CA SER A 35 23.43 -21.26 3.91
C SER A 35 23.28 -22.09 2.63
N LYS A 36 23.98 -23.23 2.58
CA LYS A 36 23.87 -24.22 1.50
C LYS A 36 22.75 -25.24 1.75
N THR A 37 22.21 -25.32 2.96
CA THR A 37 21.27 -26.38 3.33
C THR A 37 19.85 -26.04 2.90
N GLU A 38 19.22 -26.97 2.17
CA GLU A 38 17.80 -26.90 1.77
C GLU A 38 16.85 -26.95 2.97
N ALA A 39 17.31 -27.43 4.13
CA ALA A 39 16.54 -27.48 5.37
C ALA A 39 16.10 -26.08 5.88
N ASP A 40 16.89 -25.03 5.57
CA ASP A 40 16.61 -23.65 5.97
C ASP A 40 16.24 -22.75 4.76
N GLY A 41 15.90 -23.37 3.62
CA GLY A 41 15.42 -22.67 2.42
C GLY A 41 16.50 -21.90 1.62
N GLY A 42 17.79 -22.15 1.84
CA GLY A 42 18.86 -21.40 1.15
C GLY A 42 18.86 -19.92 1.51
N SER A 43 18.81 -19.63 2.81
CA SER A 43 18.68 -18.26 3.33
C SER A 43 20.01 -17.49 3.32
N ILE A 44 19.90 -16.20 3.02
CA ILE A 44 20.95 -15.20 3.20
C ILE A 44 20.67 -14.46 4.49
N GLN A 45 21.60 -14.50 5.44
CA GLN A 45 21.57 -13.70 6.66
C GLN A 45 22.62 -12.60 6.55
N ILE A 46 22.18 -11.34 6.65
CA ILE A 46 23.04 -10.15 6.66
C ILE A 46 23.01 -9.59 8.07
N ASP A 47 24.10 -9.81 8.82
CA ASP A 47 24.23 -9.25 10.16
C ASP A 47 24.63 -7.77 10.05
N GLY A 48 24.05 -6.90 10.89
CA GLY A 48 24.22 -5.45 10.81
C GLY A 48 23.41 -4.70 9.72
N GLY A 49 22.72 -5.42 8.83
CA GLY A 49 21.72 -4.89 7.87
C GLY A 49 22.27 -4.50 6.49
N ILE A 50 21.34 -4.26 5.54
CA ILE A 50 21.68 -3.82 4.18
C ILE A 50 21.92 -2.30 4.16
N ARG A 51 23.05 -1.86 3.62
CA ARG A 51 23.41 -0.44 3.50
C ARG A 51 23.50 -0.01 2.05
N LEU A 52 22.88 1.12 1.70
CA LEU A 52 22.80 1.62 0.33
C LEU A 52 23.13 3.11 0.25
N GLY A 53 23.44 3.59 -0.96
CA GLY A 53 23.83 4.98 -1.21
C GLY A 53 25.25 5.36 -0.75
N GLY A 54 26.09 4.38 -0.41
CA GLY A 54 27.52 4.59 -0.15
C GLY A 54 28.37 4.58 -1.42
N ASP A 55 29.64 4.96 -1.30
CA ASP A 55 30.64 4.93 -2.38
C ASP A 55 31.94 4.25 -1.91
N SER A 56 33.02 4.35 -2.70
CA SER A 56 34.32 3.73 -2.38
C SER A 56 34.99 4.26 -1.11
N THR A 57 34.49 5.37 -0.56
CA THR A 57 35.03 6.08 0.61
C THR A 57 33.98 6.34 1.70
N THR A 58 32.69 6.21 1.38
CA THR A 58 31.57 6.56 2.26
C THR A 58 30.68 5.34 2.50
N GLN A 59 30.52 4.94 3.75
CA GLN A 59 29.61 3.84 4.11
C GLN A 59 28.14 4.24 3.84
N GLY A 60 27.37 3.36 3.20
CA GLY A 60 25.94 3.57 2.96
C GLY A 60 25.08 3.58 4.23
N SER A 61 23.85 4.06 4.09
CA SER A 61 22.85 4.10 5.16
C SER A 61 22.10 2.77 5.25
N LYS A 62 21.82 2.31 6.48
CA LYS A 62 20.97 1.13 6.74
C LYS A 62 19.47 1.43 6.74
N GLY A 63 19.10 2.66 6.40
CA GLY A 63 17.78 3.20 6.66
C GLY A 63 17.55 3.45 8.16
N THR A 64 16.51 4.19 8.49
CA THR A 64 15.97 4.27 9.85
C THR A 64 14.71 3.40 9.96
N LEU A 65 14.30 3.09 11.19
CA LEU A 65 13.05 2.37 11.44
C LEU A 65 11.89 3.07 10.71
N GLY A 66 11.04 2.30 10.01
CA GLY A 66 9.90 2.81 9.24
C GLY A 66 10.21 3.26 7.81
N GLN A 67 11.48 3.27 7.39
CA GLN A 67 11.83 3.51 5.99
C GLN A 67 11.74 2.23 5.16
N VAL A 68 11.44 2.39 3.87
CA VAL A 68 11.52 1.31 2.89
C VAL A 68 12.49 1.69 1.78
N LEU A 69 13.09 0.67 1.18
CA LEU A 69 14.00 0.85 0.05
C LEU A 69 13.20 0.87 -1.25
N VAL A 70 13.31 1.95 -2.02
CA VAL A 70 12.58 2.11 -3.29
C VAL A 70 13.54 2.28 -4.45
N SER A 71 13.22 1.62 -5.57
CA SER A 71 13.91 1.80 -6.85
C SER A 71 13.59 3.16 -7.44
N LYS A 72 14.61 3.89 -7.91
CA LYS A 72 14.43 5.18 -8.62
C LYS A 72 14.40 5.03 -10.15
N GLY A 73 14.17 3.81 -10.63
CA GLY A 73 14.19 3.49 -12.04
C GLY A 73 15.61 3.30 -12.61
N PRO A 74 15.73 3.06 -13.92
CA PRO A 74 17.00 2.76 -14.57
C PRO A 74 18.05 3.85 -14.33
N LEU A 75 19.31 3.43 -14.11
CA LEU A 75 20.48 4.31 -13.94
C LEU A 75 20.48 5.20 -12.68
N SER A 76 19.46 5.10 -11.83
CA SER A 76 19.39 5.80 -10.54
C SER A 76 19.55 4.81 -9.38
N GLY A 77 20.35 5.17 -8.37
CA GLY A 77 20.51 4.35 -7.17
C GLY A 77 19.20 4.21 -6.39
N ALA A 78 18.97 3.05 -5.78
CA ALA A 78 17.87 2.86 -4.84
C ALA A 78 18.08 3.72 -3.58
N GLU A 79 16.99 4.17 -2.97
CA GLU A 79 17.00 5.13 -1.86
C GLU A 79 16.10 4.66 -0.71
N TRP A 80 16.55 4.86 0.53
CA TRP A 80 15.71 4.71 1.71
C TRP A 80 14.78 5.89 1.81
N ILE A 81 13.48 5.64 1.65
CA ILE A 81 12.46 6.67 1.82
C ILE A 81 11.64 6.39 3.07
N SER A 82 11.29 7.45 3.79
CA SER A 82 10.21 7.37 4.77
C SER A 82 8.89 7.33 4.00
N LEU A 83 8.11 6.27 4.19
CA LEU A 83 6.74 6.24 3.70
C LEU A 83 5.89 7.17 4.56
N GLY A 84 5.05 7.99 3.91
CA GLY A 84 4.32 9.08 4.57
C GLY A 84 5.24 10.21 5.04
N LYS A 85 5.05 11.41 4.50
CA LYS A 85 5.72 12.62 4.99
C LYS A 85 5.21 12.89 6.42
N ALA A 86 6.09 13.20 7.37
CA ALA A 86 5.67 13.48 8.75
C ALA A 86 4.62 14.61 8.75
N GLY A 87 3.42 14.30 9.26
CA GLY A 87 2.30 15.24 9.36
C GLY A 87 1.36 15.38 8.16
N GLU A 88 1.59 14.70 7.02
CA GLU A 88 0.71 14.79 5.84
C GLU A 88 0.40 13.41 5.23
N TYR A 89 -0.78 13.28 4.63
CA TYR A 89 -1.12 12.12 3.80
C TYR A 89 -0.29 12.14 2.52
N PHE A 90 0.06 10.96 2.00
CA PHE A 90 0.76 10.80 0.73
C PHE A 90 -0.06 9.89 -0.20
N THR A 91 -0.16 10.24 -1.48
CA THR A 91 -0.83 9.42 -2.49
C THR A 91 -0.13 9.46 -3.84
N ASP A 92 -0.22 8.36 -4.58
CA ASP A 92 0.13 8.28 -6.01
C ASP A 92 -1.11 8.33 -6.92
N CYS A 93 -2.31 8.53 -6.36
CA CYS A 93 -3.61 8.52 -7.04
C CYS A 93 -3.85 9.70 -8.00
N GLU A 94 -2.82 10.38 -8.50
CA GLU A 94 -2.97 11.55 -9.40
C GLU A 94 -3.93 12.63 -8.88
N VAL A 95 -4.04 12.77 -7.56
CA VAL A 95 -4.83 13.80 -6.87
C VAL A 95 -3.94 14.60 -5.93
N PRO A 96 -4.31 15.85 -5.59
CA PRO A 96 -3.62 16.61 -4.56
C PRO A 96 -3.58 15.87 -3.21
N ASN A 97 -2.51 16.04 -2.43
CA ASN A 97 -2.39 15.57 -1.04
C ASN A 97 -3.22 16.43 -0.06
N GLN A 98 -4.46 16.77 -0.44
CA GLN A 98 -5.41 17.49 0.40
C GLN A 98 -6.48 16.52 0.88
N ILE A 99 -6.95 16.67 2.12
CA ILE A 99 -7.92 15.74 2.70
C ILE A 99 -9.23 16.42 3.06
N ALA A 100 -10.31 15.69 2.85
CA ALA A 100 -11.57 15.89 3.54
C ALA A 100 -11.92 14.59 4.25
N SER A 101 -12.43 14.67 5.49
CA SER A 101 -12.83 13.49 6.25
C SER A 101 -14.34 13.44 6.43
N ILE A 102 -14.91 12.25 6.28
CA ILE A 102 -16.30 11.97 6.58
C ILE A 102 -16.31 10.92 7.69
N ASN A 103 -16.87 11.30 8.84
CA ASN A 103 -17.05 10.36 9.94
C ASN A 103 -18.23 9.44 9.63
N VAL A 104 -18.00 8.13 9.73
CA VAL A 104 -18.96 7.07 9.44
C VAL A 104 -19.07 6.12 10.62
N ASN A 105 -20.25 5.54 10.81
CA ASN A 105 -20.43 4.41 11.72
C ASN A 105 -20.61 3.16 10.86
N ILE A 106 -19.62 2.27 10.89
CA ILE A 106 -19.67 1.02 10.15
C ILE A 106 -19.94 -0.12 11.15
N PRO A 107 -21.18 -0.65 11.21
CA PRO A 107 -21.44 -1.86 11.94
C PRO A 107 -20.79 -3.05 11.23
N ASP A 108 -20.36 -4.04 12.01
CA ASP A 108 -20.02 -5.36 11.48
C ASP A 108 -21.29 -5.97 10.87
N GLY A 109 -21.19 -6.40 9.60
CA GLY A 109 -22.29 -6.44 8.63
C GLY A 109 -23.51 -7.34 8.83
N SER A 110 -24.34 -7.34 7.79
CA SER A 110 -25.06 -8.48 7.20
C SER A 110 -25.16 -8.23 5.68
N ASN A 111 -25.44 -9.27 4.87
CA ASN A 111 -25.59 -9.17 3.41
C ASN A 111 -26.33 -7.90 2.98
N ARG A 112 -25.67 -7.02 2.23
CA ARG A 112 -26.22 -5.77 1.69
C ARG A 112 -26.75 -4.79 2.76
N ASN A 113 -26.06 -4.63 3.89
CA ASN A 113 -26.31 -3.48 4.77
C ASN A 113 -25.64 -2.20 4.27
N VAL A 114 -26.42 -1.14 4.33
CA VAL A 114 -26.18 0.16 3.73
C VAL A 114 -25.57 1.08 4.78
N VAL A 115 -24.24 1.05 4.93
CA VAL A 115 -23.56 2.22 5.50
C VAL A 115 -23.46 3.24 4.38
N ASN A 116 -24.50 4.07 4.24
CA ASN A 116 -24.53 5.10 3.22
C ASN A 116 -23.69 6.30 3.67
N VAL A 117 -22.59 6.54 2.98
CA VAL A 117 -22.10 7.90 2.84
C VAL A 117 -22.99 8.59 1.82
N GLN A 118 -23.88 9.47 2.30
CA GLN A 118 -24.88 10.14 1.47
C GLN A 118 -24.21 11.10 0.48
N SER A 119 -24.87 11.31 -0.67
CA SER A 119 -24.36 12.19 -1.72
C SER A 119 -24.07 13.62 -1.26
N ASN A 120 -24.84 14.14 -0.31
CA ASN A 120 -24.60 15.47 0.28
C ASN A 120 -23.33 15.52 1.15
N GLN A 121 -22.94 14.43 1.79
CA GLN A 121 -21.70 14.33 2.57
C GLN A 121 -20.49 14.33 1.64
N ILE A 122 -20.55 13.56 0.55
CA ILE A 122 -19.51 13.57 -0.49
C ILE A 122 -19.42 14.94 -1.16
N ALA A 123 -20.55 15.56 -1.52
CA ALA A 123 -20.58 16.89 -2.10
C ALA A 123 -19.92 17.93 -1.17
N THR A 124 -20.20 17.87 0.13
CA THR A 124 -19.60 18.77 1.13
C THR A 124 -18.09 18.56 1.22
N ALA A 125 -17.63 17.31 1.28
CA ALA A 125 -16.21 16.97 1.28
C ALA A 125 -15.51 17.47 0.00
N LEU A 126 -16.06 17.17 -1.18
CA LEU A 126 -15.52 17.65 -2.45
C LEU A 126 -15.48 19.17 -2.53
N ASN A 127 -16.49 19.88 -2.04
CA ASN A 127 -16.49 21.35 -2.04
C ASN A 127 -15.35 21.95 -1.20
N SER A 128 -14.87 21.25 -0.17
CA SER A 128 -13.69 21.66 0.61
C SER A 128 -12.35 21.40 -0.09
N LEU A 129 -12.35 20.64 -1.18
CA LEU A 129 -11.16 20.22 -1.93
C LEU A 129 -11.13 20.86 -3.32
N PRO A 130 -10.84 22.16 -3.52
CA PRO A 130 -11.09 22.87 -4.78
C PRO A 130 -10.54 22.16 -6.03
N ASP A 131 -9.33 21.62 -5.94
CA ASP A 131 -8.62 20.94 -7.04
C ASP A 131 -8.78 19.41 -7.04
N GLY A 132 -9.63 18.88 -6.15
CA GLY A 132 -9.70 17.45 -5.87
C GLY A 132 -8.82 17.03 -4.69
N GLY A 133 -8.76 15.73 -4.40
CA GLY A 133 -7.95 15.22 -3.30
C GLY A 133 -8.41 13.89 -2.75
N ILE A 134 -8.17 13.68 -1.46
CA ILE A 134 -8.44 12.45 -0.73
C ILE A 134 -9.67 12.65 0.14
N ILE A 135 -10.69 11.80 -0.04
CA ILE A 135 -11.82 11.71 0.89
C ILE A 135 -11.60 10.51 1.78
N VAL A 136 -11.35 10.77 3.06
CA VAL A 136 -11.14 9.73 4.07
C VAL A 136 -12.46 9.42 4.77
N LEU A 137 -12.95 8.20 4.60
CA LEU A 137 -14.06 7.63 5.36
C LEU A 137 -13.49 7.12 6.68
N ARG A 138 -13.81 7.79 7.79
CA ARG A 138 -13.23 7.52 9.11
C ARG A 138 -14.27 6.96 10.07
N THR A 139 -13.96 5.85 10.74
CA THR A 139 -14.83 5.38 11.84
C THR A 139 -14.57 6.14 13.14
N ASN A 140 -15.62 6.34 13.93
CA ASN A 140 -15.51 6.96 15.26
C ASN A 140 -14.98 6.00 16.33
N ALA A 141 -15.07 4.69 16.10
CA ALA A 141 -14.64 3.65 17.02
C ALA A 141 -13.87 2.55 16.28
N SER A 142 -13.00 1.85 17.02
CA SER A 142 -12.29 0.69 16.52
C SER A 142 -13.26 -0.48 16.43
N THR A 143 -13.33 -1.07 15.24
CA THR A 143 -14.23 -2.18 14.90
C THR A 143 -13.43 -3.37 14.42
N VAL A 144 -13.85 -4.57 14.82
CA VAL A 144 -13.41 -5.84 14.22
C VAL A 144 -14.53 -6.33 13.30
N TYR A 145 -14.22 -6.52 12.02
CA TYR A 145 -15.15 -7.03 11.01
C TYR A 145 -15.12 -8.57 11.00
N ASN A 146 -16.23 -9.20 11.37
CA ASN A 146 -16.36 -10.66 11.51
C ASN A 146 -17.27 -11.29 10.45
N ASN A 147 -18.01 -10.49 9.68
CA ASN A 147 -18.84 -10.97 8.56
C ASN A 147 -18.01 -11.32 7.31
N VAL A 148 -18.54 -12.22 6.48
CA VAL A 148 -17.89 -12.70 5.23
C VAL A 148 -17.44 -11.51 4.39
N THR A 149 -18.34 -10.55 4.17
CA THR A 149 -18.04 -9.29 3.47
C THR A 149 -18.71 -8.13 4.21
N THR A 150 -17.92 -7.11 4.52
CA THR A 150 -18.43 -5.81 4.99
C THR A 150 -18.36 -4.80 3.85
N PHE A 151 -19.44 -4.08 3.59
CA PHE A 151 -19.52 -3.10 2.50
C PHE A 151 -19.64 -1.67 3.05
N ILE A 152 -18.93 -0.74 2.41
CA ILE A 152 -19.09 0.70 2.61
C ILE A 152 -19.67 1.27 1.32
N THR A 153 -20.93 1.70 1.34
CA THR A 153 -21.59 2.24 0.16
C THR A 153 -21.49 3.76 0.13
N VAL A 154 -20.91 4.28 -0.95
CA VAL A 154 -20.73 5.72 -1.17
C VAL A 154 -21.63 6.20 -2.29
N GLU A 155 -22.51 7.14 -1.99
CA GLU A 155 -23.34 7.82 -2.98
C GLU A 155 -22.55 8.94 -3.64
N LEU A 156 -22.26 8.79 -4.92
CA LEU A 156 -21.66 9.82 -5.73
C LEU A 156 -22.68 10.95 -5.96
N PRO A 157 -22.28 12.22 -5.79
CA PRO A 157 -23.18 13.35 -5.99
C PRO A 157 -23.51 13.56 -7.47
N VAL A 158 -24.29 14.59 -7.76
CA VAL A 158 -24.60 14.99 -9.14
C VAL A 158 -23.31 15.33 -9.89
N ALA A 159 -23.00 14.59 -10.96
CA ALA A 159 -21.69 14.64 -11.63
C ALA A 159 -21.40 16.03 -12.22
N THR A 160 -22.43 16.71 -12.73
CA THR A 160 -22.35 18.06 -13.31
C THR A 160 -21.75 19.09 -12.35
N ASN A 161 -21.94 18.94 -11.04
CA ASN A 161 -21.44 19.90 -10.04
C ASN A 161 -19.95 19.74 -9.74
N PHE A 162 -19.33 18.64 -10.18
CA PHE A 162 -17.95 18.28 -9.84
C PHE A 162 -17.13 17.90 -11.07
N LEU A 163 -17.49 18.44 -12.23
CA LEU A 163 -16.76 18.21 -13.49
C LEU A 163 -15.27 18.48 -13.33
N ASN A 164 -14.47 17.55 -13.84
CA ASN A 164 -13.02 17.63 -13.84
C ASN A 164 -12.33 17.64 -12.48
N LYS A 165 -13.05 17.27 -11.42
CA LYS A 165 -12.53 17.24 -10.06
C LYS A 165 -12.20 15.81 -9.62
N PRO A 166 -10.92 15.39 -9.67
CA PRO A 166 -10.54 14.03 -9.33
C PRO A 166 -10.49 13.85 -7.81
N PHE A 167 -10.87 12.68 -7.33
CA PHE A 167 -10.71 12.32 -5.93
C PHE A 167 -10.51 10.83 -5.75
N VAL A 168 -9.93 10.45 -4.61
CA VAL A 168 -9.85 9.05 -4.17
C VAL A 168 -10.66 8.88 -2.89
N LEU A 169 -11.36 7.76 -2.78
CA LEU A 169 -12.00 7.34 -1.54
C LEU A 169 -11.05 6.40 -0.81
N ALA A 170 -10.70 6.77 0.41
CA ALA A 170 -9.88 5.96 1.29
C ALA A 170 -10.65 5.67 2.57
N PHE A 171 -10.39 4.52 3.17
CA PHE A 171 -10.96 4.16 4.47
C PHE A 171 -9.88 4.09 5.55
N ASP A 172 -10.20 4.63 6.72
CA ASP A 172 -9.31 4.70 7.89
C ASP A 172 -10.08 4.39 9.18
N GLY A 173 -9.36 3.87 10.17
CA GLY A 173 -9.85 3.73 11.53
C GLY A 173 -9.89 5.04 12.31
N PRO A 174 -10.28 4.99 13.59
CA PRO A 174 -10.20 6.14 14.47
C PRO A 174 -8.75 6.54 14.72
N VAL A 175 -8.48 7.82 14.91
CA VAL A 175 -7.12 8.32 15.18
C VAL A 175 -6.49 7.56 16.35
N ASN A 176 -5.25 7.09 16.17
CA ASN A 176 -4.46 6.31 17.15
C ASN A 176 -4.96 4.87 17.42
N THR A 177 -5.90 4.34 16.64
CA THR A 177 -6.35 2.95 16.73
C THR A 177 -6.65 2.38 15.34
N ASN A 178 -6.42 1.09 15.12
CA ASN A 178 -6.73 0.49 13.82
C ASN A 178 -8.06 -0.25 13.88
N ASN A 179 -8.74 -0.30 12.72
CA ASN A 179 -9.79 -1.30 12.50
C ASN A 179 -9.15 -2.64 12.13
N PHE A 180 -9.90 -3.73 12.22
CA PHE A 180 -9.38 -5.06 11.93
C PHE A 180 -10.31 -5.87 11.03
N VAL A 181 -9.72 -6.62 10.10
CA VAL A 181 -10.40 -7.67 9.34
C VAL A 181 -9.97 -9.03 9.92
N ASN A 182 -10.91 -9.91 10.26
CA ASN A 182 -10.56 -11.27 10.66
C ASN A 182 -10.14 -12.12 9.45
N ASP A 183 -9.50 -13.25 9.72
CA ASP A 183 -9.12 -14.22 8.69
C ASP A 183 -10.35 -14.72 7.90
N ASN A 184 -10.19 -14.89 6.59
CA ASN A 184 -11.23 -15.25 5.63
C ASN A 184 -12.43 -14.28 5.64
N LYS A 185 -12.17 -12.99 5.82
CA LYS A 185 -13.15 -11.89 5.75
C LYS A 185 -12.64 -10.78 4.86
N ASN A 186 -13.59 -10.05 4.27
CA ASN A 186 -13.29 -8.98 3.31
C ASN A 186 -13.99 -7.68 3.71
N LEU A 187 -13.35 -6.56 3.38
CA LEU A 187 -13.92 -5.22 3.51
C LEU A 187 -13.86 -4.52 2.14
N GLN A 188 -15.01 -4.02 1.68
CA GLN A 188 -15.16 -3.46 0.34
C GLN A 188 -15.69 -2.02 0.39
N ILE A 189 -15.11 -1.12 -0.41
CA ILE A 189 -15.75 0.17 -0.74
C ILE A 189 -16.46 -0.03 -2.05
N VAL A 190 -17.71 0.41 -2.09
CA VAL A 190 -18.53 0.37 -3.28
C VAL A 190 -19.14 1.75 -3.51
N VAL A 191 -19.28 2.14 -4.76
CA VAL A 191 -19.86 3.43 -5.17
C VAL A 191 -21.18 3.22 -5.89
N LYS A 192 -22.10 4.16 -5.75
CA LYS A 192 -23.32 4.21 -6.55
C LYS A 192 -23.60 5.62 -7.03
N ALA A 193 -24.23 5.74 -8.18
CA ALA A 193 -24.68 7.04 -8.67
C ALA A 193 -26.02 7.43 -8.04
N THR A 194 -26.19 8.73 -7.78
CA THR A 194 -27.48 9.29 -7.32
C THR A 194 -28.43 9.57 -8.48
N GLU A 195 -27.90 9.79 -9.69
CA GLU A 195 -28.68 10.16 -10.87
C GLU A 195 -29.06 8.92 -11.69
N ALA A 196 -30.31 8.87 -12.18
CA ALA A 196 -30.73 7.85 -13.14
C ALA A 196 -29.97 7.96 -14.46
N ASP A 197 -29.74 6.81 -15.10
CA ASP A 197 -28.97 6.66 -16.34
C ASP A 197 -27.52 7.16 -16.22
N SER A 198 -26.96 7.09 -15.00
CA SER A 198 -25.54 7.40 -14.81
C SER A 198 -24.66 6.31 -15.43
N MET A 199 -23.54 6.75 -15.99
CA MET A 199 -22.56 5.87 -16.61
C MET A 199 -21.23 5.91 -15.86
N MET A 200 -20.42 4.88 -16.02
CA MET A 200 -19.03 4.88 -15.62
C MET A 200 -18.07 4.43 -16.73
N TYR A 201 -16.87 5.02 -16.76
CA TYR A 201 -15.75 4.49 -17.53
C TYR A 201 -14.94 3.51 -16.68
N GLU A 202 -14.92 2.24 -17.06
CA GLU A 202 -14.21 1.18 -16.33
C GLU A 202 -13.01 0.66 -17.13
N PHE A 203 -12.00 0.16 -16.43
CA PHE A 203 -10.80 -0.47 -17.00
C PHE A 203 -10.97 -1.99 -17.12
N ASP A 204 -10.70 -2.54 -18.31
CA ASP A 204 -10.44 -3.96 -18.50
C ASP A 204 -8.96 -4.26 -18.22
N LEU A 205 -8.65 -4.57 -16.96
CA LEU A 205 -7.30 -4.96 -16.53
C LEU A 205 -6.93 -6.40 -16.96
N GLY A 206 -7.89 -7.19 -17.46
CA GLY A 206 -7.65 -8.55 -17.95
C GLY A 206 -6.99 -8.60 -19.33
N SER A 207 -6.79 -7.46 -19.98
CA SER A 207 -6.20 -7.34 -21.30
C SER A 207 -4.73 -6.91 -21.25
N THR A 208 -3.93 -7.33 -22.24
CA THR A 208 -2.49 -6.97 -22.33
C THR A 208 -2.26 -5.46 -22.41
N ILE A 209 -3.27 -4.70 -22.83
CA ILE A 209 -3.29 -3.25 -22.88
C ILE A 209 -4.61 -2.81 -22.27
N PRO A 210 -4.62 -2.17 -21.08
CA PRO A 210 -5.85 -1.75 -20.42
C PRO A 210 -6.78 -1.00 -21.37
N LYS A 211 -8.02 -1.47 -21.50
CA LYS A 211 -9.05 -0.82 -22.31
C LYS A 211 -10.05 -0.12 -21.42
N VAL A 212 -10.51 1.05 -21.87
CA VAL A 212 -11.57 1.79 -21.21
C VAL A 212 -12.88 1.60 -21.97
N PHE A 213 -13.94 1.25 -21.27
CA PHE A 213 -15.28 1.12 -21.84
C PHE A 213 -16.31 1.82 -20.96
N ILE A 214 -17.49 2.10 -21.53
CA ILE A 214 -18.59 2.77 -20.81
C ILE A 214 -19.60 1.70 -20.39
N LYS A 215 -19.99 1.68 -19.11
CA LYS A 215 -21.09 0.89 -18.57
C LYS A 215 -22.10 1.76 -17.85
N GLU A 216 -23.35 1.32 -17.82
CA GLU A 216 -24.34 1.83 -16.86
C GLU A 216 -23.94 1.38 -15.46
N PHE A 217 -24.26 2.17 -14.43
CA PHE A 217 -24.28 1.63 -13.08
C PHE A 217 -25.32 0.48 -13.06
N ASP A 218 -24.88 -0.76 -12.77
CA ASP A 218 -25.69 -1.98 -12.92
C ASP A 218 -26.98 -1.94 -12.06
N THR A 219 -27.88 -2.89 -12.28
CA THR A 219 -29.24 -3.05 -11.74
C THR A 219 -29.40 -2.98 -10.21
N ASP A 220 -28.33 -3.15 -9.43
CA ASP A 220 -28.29 -2.93 -7.97
C ASP A 220 -27.85 -1.50 -7.57
N ASN A 221 -27.52 -0.66 -8.56
CA ASN A 221 -26.92 0.67 -8.53
C ASN A 221 -25.49 0.73 -7.98
N ILE A 222 -24.84 -0.38 -7.63
CA ILE A 222 -23.58 -0.39 -6.89
C ILE A 222 -22.43 -0.91 -7.78
N HIS A 223 -21.24 -0.34 -7.61
CA HIS A 223 -20.01 -0.76 -8.27
C HIS A 223 -18.86 -0.86 -7.28
N ASP A 224 -18.07 -1.92 -7.38
CA ASP A 224 -16.96 -2.16 -6.47
C ASP A 224 -15.81 -1.22 -6.80
N LEU A 225 -15.42 -0.40 -5.83
CA LEU A 225 -14.24 0.43 -5.95
C LEU A 225 -13.01 -0.39 -5.56
N SER A 226 -13.00 -0.89 -4.33
CA SER A 226 -11.83 -1.55 -3.73
C SER A 226 -12.27 -2.72 -2.87
N GLU A 227 -11.47 -3.78 -2.85
CA GLU A 227 -11.63 -4.91 -1.96
C GLU A 227 -10.33 -5.15 -1.17
N LEU A 228 -10.46 -5.26 0.15
CA LEU A 228 -9.39 -5.72 1.04
C LEU A 228 -9.76 -7.11 1.57
N ASN A 229 -9.09 -8.12 1.02
CA ASN A 229 -9.23 -9.53 1.43
C ASN A 229 -8.18 -9.85 2.48
N ASN A 230 -8.60 -10.49 3.59
CA ASN A 230 -7.68 -11.00 4.58
C ASN A 230 -7.62 -12.53 4.54
N ASP A 231 -6.64 -13.04 3.79
CA ASP A 231 -6.30 -14.46 3.69
C ASP A 231 -5.01 -14.80 4.45
N SER A 232 -4.63 -13.97 5.42
CA SER A 232 -3.34 -14.10 6.12
C SER A 232 -3.28 -15.24 7.15
N GLY A 233 -4.41 -15.91 7.44
CA GLY A 233 -4.52 -16.89 8.52
C GLY A 233 -4.60 -16.27 9.92
N ILE A 234 -4.53 -14.93 10.02
CA ILE A 234 -4.60 -14.17 11.26
C ILE A 234 -5.48 -12.92 11.10
N ARG A 235 -5.75 -12.23 12.20
CA ARG A 235 -6.39 -10.91 12.17
C ARG A 235 -5.43 -9.85 11.64
N GLN A 236 -5.89 -9.01 10.71
CA GLN A 236 -5.10 -7.96 10.08
C GLN A 236 -5.60 -6.55 10.43
N ASN A 237 -4.66 -5.62 10.64
CA ASN A 237 -4.94 -4.19 10.83
C ASN A 237 -5.31 -3.53 9.50
N ILE A 238 -6.29 -2.64 9.53
CA ILE A 238 -6.63 -1.73 8.44
C ILE A 238 -6.05 -0.37 8.79
N LEU A 239 -4.98 0.04 8.09
CA LEU A 239 -4.35 1.35 8.26
C LEU A 239 -4.89 2.34 7.24
N ILE A 240 -4.84 2.02 5.94
CA ILE A 240 -5.61 2.67 4.87
C ILE A 240 -5.85 1.64 3.77
N TYR A 241 -7.04 1.64 3.18
CA TYR A 241 -7.30 0.94 1.91
C TYR A 241 -8.11 1.82 0.95
N ASN A 242 -7.74 1.75 -0.32
CA ASN A 242 -8.33 2.43 -1.46
C ASN A 242 -7.86 1.70 -2.73
N SER A 243 -8.37 2.08 -3.90
CA SER A 243 -7.93 1.43 -5.15
C SER A 243 -7.93 2.34 -6.37
N ALA A 244 -8.81 3.34 -6.46
CA ALA A 244 -8.93 4.07 -7.72
C ALA A 244 -9.30 5.54 -7.55
N THR A 245 -8.80 6.34 -8.50
CA THR A 245 -9.14 7.75 -8.66
C THR A 245 -10.41 7.89 -9.48
N ILE A 246 -11.37 8.65 -8.96
CA ILE A 246 -12.67 8.88 -9.55
C ILE A 246 -12.78 10.34 -9.99
N LYS A 247 -13.39 10.60 -11.15
CA LYS A 247 -13.64 11.96 -11.65
C LYS A 247 -14.93 12.03 -12.45
N ALA A 248 -15.71 13.10 -12.27
CA ALA A 248 -16.82 13.39 -13.18
C ALA A 248 -16.26 13.93 -14.51
N VAL A 249 -16.64 13.30 -15.62
CA VAL A 249 -16.13 13.64 -16.96
C VAL A 249 -17.20 14.24 -17.87
N ASN A 250 -18.47 14.04 -17.55
CA ASN A 250 -19.59 14.76 -18.14
C ASN A 250 -20.76 14.84 -17.13
N THR A 251 -21.93 15.29 -17.59
CA THR A 251 -23.07 15.57 -16.72
C THR A 251 -23.66 14.37 -16.00
N LYS A 252 -23.42 13.14 -16.48
CA LYS A 252 -23.95 11.89 -15.92
C LYS A 252 -22.90 10.77 -15.83
N THR A 253 -21.64 11.05 -16.14
CA THR A 253 -20.59 10.03 -16.23
C THR A 253 -19.47 10.28 -15.25
N TRP A 254 -19.21 9.25 -14.44
CA TRP A 254 -18.03 9.14 -13.59
C TRP A 254 -16.96 8.31 -14.32
N ALA A 255 -15.69 8.60 -14.09
CA ALA A 255 -14.60 7.86 -14.69
C ALA A 255 -13.63 7.42 -13.61
N PHE A 256 -13.24 6.15 -13.66
CA PHE A 256 -12.05 5.67 -12.97
C PHE A 256 -10.87 6.09 -13.85
N ILE A 257 -9.96 6.92 -13.33
CA ILE A 257 -8.85 7.51 -14.11
C ILE A 257 -7.56 6.75 -13.87
N THR A 258 -7.35 6.28 -12.64
CA THR A 258 -6.16 5.55 -12.22
C THR A 258 -6.63 4.30 -11.48
N PRO A 259 -6.44 3.10 -12.03
CA PRO A 259 -6.67 1.86 -11.30
C PRO A 259 -5.48 1.57 -10.36
N GLU A 260 -5.74 0.87 -9.27
CA GLU A 260 -4.75 0.34 -8.32
C GLU A 260 -3.77 1.36 -7.72
N CYS A 261 -4.27 2.55 -7.36
CA CYS A 261 -3.48 3.56 -6.65
C CYS A 261 -3.59 3.40 -5.12
N TYR A 262 -2.70 4.04 -4.36
CA TYR A 262 -2.66 3.97 -2.90
C TYR A 262 -2.63 5.33 -2.20
N VAL A 263 -3.14 5.34 -0.98
CA VAL A 263 -3.06 6.43 -0.02
C VAL A 263 -2.38 5.91 1.25
N GLN A 264 -1.38 6.64 1.73
CA GLN A 264 -0.66 6.35 2.97
C GLN A 264 -1.03 7.36 4.05
N ASN A 265 -1.11 6.85 5.28
CA ASN A 265 -1.40 7.67 6.46
C ASN A 265 -0.22 8.58 6.79
N PRO A 266 -0.47 9.73 7.46
CA PRO A 266 0.60 10.51 8.06
C PRO A 266 1.35 9.67 9.08
N THR A 267 2.68 9.81 9.10
CA THR A 267 3.51 9.25 10.17
C THR A 267 3.59 10.25 11.32
N TYR A 268 3.34 9.76 12.55
CA TYR A 268 3.58 10.51 13.78
C TYR A 268 4.94 10.07 14.36
N ASN A 269 5.86 11.03 14.51
CA ASN A 269 7.16 10.82 15.17
C ASN A 269 7.01 10.77 16.69
#